data_AF-A0A741M493-F1
#
_entry.id   AF-A0A741M493-F1
#
_cell.length_a   1.000
_cell.length_b   1.000
_cell.length_c   1.000
_cell.angle_alpha   90.00
_cell.angle_beta   90.00
_cell.angle_gamma   90.00
#
_symmetry.space_group_name_H-M   'P 1'
#
loop_
_entity.id
_entity.type
_entity.pdbx_description
1 polymer ?
#
loop_
_entity_poly.entity_id
_entity_poly.type
_entity_poly.pdbx_seq_one_letter_code
_entity_poly.pdbx_strand_id
1 'polypeptide(L)' 'MCIINKVEDTALGLKLTLENGNNICVNNYSHYLLSESASRCDKHRLKNIYIRLVSELTQNSWRRSRRCKAIRT' A
#
# COMPACT_ATOMS: atom_id res chain seq x y z
N MET A 1 12.46 -6.44 1.69
CA MET A 1 11.13 -6.80 1.15
C MET A 1 10.12 -5.99 1.95
N CYS A 2 9.13 -5.35 1.32
CA CYS A 2 8.11 -4.60 2.05
C CYS A 2 6.87 -5.48 2.12
N ILE A 3 6.73 -6.14 3.26
CA ILE A 3 5.67 -7.11 3.54
C ILE A 3 4.72 -6.43 4.52
N ILE A 4 3.44 -6.44 4.17
CA ILE A 4 2.37 -5.86 4.96
C ILE A 4 1.97 -6.91 5.99
N ASN A 5 2.13 -6.59 7.27
CA ASN A 5 1.79 -7.48 8.38
C ASN A 5 0.34 -7.28 8.85
N LYS A 6 -0.12 -6.03 8.89
CA LYS A 6 -1.47 -5.69 9.36
C LYS A 6 -2.09 -4.59 8.50
N VAL A 7 -3.41 -4.64 8.35
CA VAL A 7 -4.20 -3.61 7.67
C VAL A 7 -5.38 -3.22 8.53
N GLU A 8 -5.49 -1.93 8.84
CA GLU A 8 -6.54 -1.36 9.67
C GLU A 8 -7.31 -0.29 8.87
N ASP A 9 -8.63 -0.32 8.95
CA ASP A 9 -9.48 0.74 8.44
C ASP A 9 -9.59 1.83 9.51
N THR A 10 -9.30 3.07 9.13
CA THR A 10 -9.39 4.25 10.00
C THR A 10 -10.39 5.24 9.41
N ALA A 11 -10.92 6.17 10.22
CA ALA A 11 -11.87 7.17 9.75
C ALA A 11 -11.34 8.04 8.59
N LEU A 12 -10.02 8.20 8.48
CA LEU A 12 -9.35 9.00 7.45
C LEU A 12 -8.89 8.19 6.23
N GLY A 13 -8.95 6.84 6.29
CA GLY A 13 -8.48 5.97 5.22
C GLY A 13 -7.91 4.62 5.69
N LEU A 14 -6.92 4.08 4.99
CA LEU A 14 -6.35 2.76 5.26
C LEU A 14 -4.98 2.88 5.93
N LYS A 15 -4.77 2.21 7.07
CA LYS A 15 -3.47 2.13 7.73
C LYS A 15 -2.86 0.75 7.47
N LEU A 16 -1.64 0.75 6.94
CA LEU A 16 -0.87 -0.44 6.60
C LEU A 16 0.34 -0.51 7.51
N THR A 17 0.47 -1.57 8.29
CA THR A 17 1.65 -1.83 9.12
C THR A 17 2.53 -2.85 8.43
N LEU A 18 3.80 -2.48 8.22
CA LEU A 18 4.82 -3.34 7.65
C LEU A 18 5.41 -4.26 8.72
N GLU A 19 5.96 -5.41 8.31
CA GLU A 19 6.66 -6.34 9.23
C GLU A 19 7.83 -5.68 9.99
N ASN A 20 8.44 -4.65 9.41
CA ASN A 20 9.52 -3.91 10.06
C ASN A 20 9.03 -2.90 11.12
N GLY A 21 7.72 -2.88 11.43
CA GLY A 21 7.11 -1.98 12.40
C GLY A 21 6.74 -0.59 11.86
N ASN A 22 7.13 -0.26 10.62
CA ASN A 22 6.75 1.01 9.99
C ASN A 22 5.28 1.01 9.55
N ASN A 23 4.66 2.19 9.59
CA ASN A 23 3.27 2.38 9.20
C ASN A 23 3.16 3.28 7.96
N ILE A 24 2.30 2.88 7.02
CA ILE A 24 1.92 3.65 5.84
C ILE A 24 0.44 3.98 5.96
N CYS A 25 0.09 5.27 5.90
CA CYS A 25 -1.29 5.72 5.93
C CYS A 25 -1.72 6.16 4.53
N VAL A 26 -2.84 5.62 4.08
CA VAL A 26 -3.47 5.90 2.79
C VAL A 26 -4.73 6.69 3.05
N ASN A 27 -4.67 8.01 2.87
CA ASN A 27 -5.81 8.88 3.05
C ASN A 27 -6.78 8.79 1.84
N ASN A 28 -8.04 9.14 2.04
CA ASN A 28 -9.08 9.16 0.99
C ASN A 28 -9.37 7.81 0.31
N TYR A 29 -9.05 6.69 0.96
CA TYR A 29 -9.42 5.36 0.48
C TYR A 29 -10.95 5.21 0.29
N SER A 30 -11.74 5.87 1.14
CA SER A 30 -13.20 5.96 1.03
C SER A 30 -13.67 6.66 -0.24
N HIS A 31 -12.96 7.68 -0.74
CA HIS A 31 -13.33 8.42 -1.94
C HIS A 31 -13.29 7.53 -3.20
N TYR A 32 -12.31 6.62 -3.29
CA TYR A 32 -12.24 5.63 -4.37
C TYR A 32 -13.23 4.48 -4.20
N LEU A 33 -13.78 4.31 -3.00
CA LEU A 33 -14.80 3.34 -2.64
C LEU A 33 -16.22 3.84 -2.92
N LEU A 34 -16.41 5.17 -3.00
CA LEU A 34 -17.68 5.85 -3.17
C LEU A 34 -18.03 6.16 -4.63
N SER A 35 -17.22 5.72 -5.61
CA SER A 35 -17.76 5.58 -6.97
C SER A 35 -18.87 4.54 -6.87
N GLU A 36 -20.11 4.97 -7.11
CA GLU A 36 -21.40 4.36 -6.78
C GLU A 36 -21.65 2.94 -7.35
N SER A 37 -20.63 2.32 -7.94
CA SER A 37 -20.63 1.04 -8.64
C SER A 37 -19.78 -0.06 -7.96
N ALA A 38 -18.96 0.25 -6.95
CA ALA A 38 -18.17 -0.77 -6.26
C ALA A 38 -19.02 -1.50 -5.22
N SER A 39 -19.49 -2.70 -5.55
CA SER A 39 -20.23 -3.55 -4.62
C SER A 39 -19.40 -3.82 -3.35
N ARG A 40 -20.03 -4.22 -2.23
CA ARG A 40 -19.27 -4.65 -1.03
C ARG A 40 -18.26 -5.77 -1.34
N CYS A 41 -18.49 -6.56 -2.39
CA CYS A 41 -17.57 -7.57 -2.90
C CYS A 41 -16.31 -6.95 -3.54
N ASP A 42 -16.46 -5.79 -4.19
CA ASP A 42 -15.35 -5.03 -4.78
C ASP A 42 -14.50 -4.33 -3.73
N LYS A 43 -15.04 -4.00 -2.55
CA LYS A 43 -14.25 -3.40 -1.46
C LYS A 43 -13.04 -4.25 -1.06
N HIS A 44 -13.24 -5.56 -0.87
CA HIS A 44 -12.16 -6.45 -0.46
C HIS A 44 -11.14 -6.67 -1.60
N ARG A 45 -11.62 -6.75 -2.85
CA ARG A 45 -10.76 -6.85 -4.04
C ARG A 45 -9.91 -5.60 -4.23
N LEU A 46 -10.50 -4.42 -4.10
CA LEU A 46 -9.81 -3.13 -4.16
C LEU A 46 -8.75 -3.01 -3.05
N LYS A 47 -9.07 -3.47 -1.84
CA LYS A 47 -8.10 -3.53 -0.72
C LYS A 47 -6.89 -4.39 -1.08
N ASN A 48 -7.10 -5.59 -1.63
CA ASN A 48 -6.01 -6.46 -2.07
C ASN A 48 -5.18 -5.87 -3.21
N ILE A 49 -5.82 -5.22 -4.20
CA ILE A 49 -5.11 -4.54 -5.30
C ILE A 49 -4.22 -3.44 -4.73
N TYR A 50 -4.74 -2.63 -3.79
CA TYR A 50 -3.99 -1.54 -3.19
C TYR A 50 -2.79 -2.04 -2.37
N ILE A 51 -2.99 -3.08 -1.55
CA ILE A 51 -1.92 -3.73 -0.77
C ILE A 51 -0.80 -4.23 -1.71
N ARG A 52 -1.18 -4.87 -2.82
CA ARG A 52 -0.23 -5.39 -3.80
C ARG A 52 0.56 -4.28 -4.48
N LEU A 53 -0.13 -3.20 -4.89
CA LEU A 53 0.46 -2.05 -5.56
C LEU A 53 1.44 -1.29 -4.65
N VAL A 54 1.08 -1.08 -3.38
CA VAL A 54 1.99 -0.49 -2.37
C VAL A 54 3.23 -1.37 -2.16
N SER A 55 3.04 -2.68 -2.08
CA SER A 55 4.15 -3.65 -1.91
C SER A 55 5.11 -3.60 -3.09
N GLU A 56 4.60 -3.56 -4.32
CA GLU A 56 5.39 -3.47 -5.56
C GLU A 56 6.12 -2.13 -5.68
N LEU A 57 5.44 -1.00 -5.45
CA LEU A 57 6.05 0.33 -5.49
C LEU A 57 7.19 0.46 -4.47
N THR A 58 6.98 -0.07 -3.26
CA THR A 58 8.01 -0.03 -2.24
C THR A 58 9.16 -0.98 -2.59
N GLN A 59 8.91 -2.18 -3.12
CA GLN A 59 9.99 -3.04 -3.61
C GLN A 59 10.78 -2.40 -4.76
N ASN A 60 10.11 -1.70 -5.67
CA ASN A 60 10.71 -1.02 -6.80
C ASN A 60 11.55 0.20 -6.38
N SER A 61 11.11 0.97 -5.38
CA SER A 61 11.89 2.08 -4.82
C SER A 61 13.15 1.58 -4.10
N TRP A 62 13.05 0.50 -3.33
CA TRP A 62 14.21 -0.16 -2.70
C TRP A 62 15.20 -0.71 -3.72
N ARG A 63 14.71 -1.37 -4.78
CA ARG A 63 15.54 -1.84 -5.90
C ARG A 63 16.24 -0.68 -6.62
N ARG A 64 15.54 0.43 -6.86
CA ARG A 64 16.11 1.64 -7.47
C ARG A 64 17.17 2.29 -6.59
N SER A 65 16.94 2.38 -5.28
CA SER A 65 17.92 2.94 -4.33
C SER A 65 19.24 2.15 -4.32
N ARG A 66 19.19 0.81 -4.40
CA ARG A 66 20.42 -0.01 -4.53
C ARG A 66 21.13 0.19 -5.88
N ARG A 67 20.40 0.34 -6.98
CA ARG A 67 21.00 0.66 -8.30
C ARG A 67 21.75 1.99 -8.28
N CYS A 68 21.20 3.02 -7.65
CA CYS A 68 21.86 4.32 -7.56
C CYS A 68 23.12 4.29 -6.68
N LYS A 69 23.18 3.43 -5.65
CA LYS A 69 24.41 3.22 -4.87
C LYS A 69 25.50 2.47 -5.63
N ALA A 70 25.13 1.55 -6.53
CA ALA A 70 26.07 0.76 -7.32
C ALA A 70 26.75 1.54 -8.47
N ILE A 71 26.31 2.76 -8.79
CA ILE A 71 26.90 3.61 -9.84
C ILE A 71 27.86 4.66 -9.24
N ARG A 72 28.04 4.69 -7.90
CA ARG A 72 28.87 5.67 -7.17
C ARG A 72 30.15 5.08 -6.55
N THR A 73 30.55 3.89 -6.95
CA THR A 73 31.80 3.21 -6.56
C THR A 73 32.51 2.76 -7.82
#